data_AF-A0A4Q5QS87-F1
#
_entry.id   AF-A0A4Q5QS87-F1
#
_cell.length_a   1.000
_cell.length_b   1.000
_cell.length_c   1.000
_cell.angle_alpha   90.00
_cell.angle_beta   90.00
_cell.angle_gamma   90.00
#
_symmetry.space_group_name_H-M   'P 1'
#
loop_
_entity.id
_entity.type
_entity.pdbx_description
1 polymer ?
#
loop_
_entity_poly.entity_id
_entity_poly.type
_entity_poly.pdbx_seq_one_letter_code
_entity_poly.pdbx_strand_id
1 'polypeptide(L)' 'EQERDHILVALHRTGGRVSGTQGAAAILDINPKTLEARMKKLGIRRTVVAG' A
#
# COMPACT_ATOMS: atom_id res chain seq x y z
N GLU A 1 -8.86 -13.25 -3.87
CA GLU A 1 -8.61 -12.90 -2.46
C GLU A 1 -7.17 -12.45 -2.15
N GLN A 2 -6.20 -12.60 -3.06
CA GLN A 2 -4.78 -12.36 -2.75
C GLN A 2 -4.32 -10.90 -2.81
N GLU A 3 -5.06 -10.02 -3.48
CA GLU A 3 -4.58 -8.65 -3.69
C GLU A 3 -4.63 -7.79 -2.42
N ARG A 4 -5.64 -7.98 -1.55
CA ARG A 4 -5.66 -7.31 -0.23
C ARG A 4 -4.47 -7.74 0.62
N ASP A 5 -4.15 -9.03 0.62
CA ASP A 5 -3.07 -9.60 1.41
C ASP A 5 -1.71 -9.09 0.92
N HIS A 6 -1.47 -9.11 -0.40
CA HIS A 6 -0.27 -8.53 -1.00
C HIS A 6 -0.10 -7.04 -0.67
N ILE A 7 -1.18 -6.27 -0.71
CA ILE A 7 -1.14 -4.85 -0.35
C ILE A 7 -0.85 -4.69 1.15
N LEU A 8 -1.48 -5.49 2.02
CA LEU A 8 -1.23 -5.48 3.47
C LEU A 8 0.21 -5.84 3.80
N VAL A 9 0.76 -6.90 3.20
CA VAL A 9 2.15 -7.34 3.40
C VAL A 9 3.12 -6.26 2.92
N ALA A 10 2.88 -5.68 1.73
CA ALA A 10 3.71 -4.59 1.22
C ALA A 10 3.65 -3.37 2.15
N LEU A 11 2.46 -2.98 2.61
CA LEU A 11 2.30 -1.90 3.58
C LEU A 11 2.97 -2.22 4.91
N HIS A 12 2.89 -3.45 5.40
CA HIS A 12 3.57 -3.85 6.64
C HIS A 12 5.09 -3.73 6.49
N ARG A 13 5.63 -4.16 5.34
CA ARG A 13 7.06 -4.03 5.01
C ARG A 13 7.52 -2.58 4.87
N THR A 14 6.66 -1.69 4.38
CA THR A 14 7.00 -0.26 4.20
C THR A 14 6.59 0.64 5.35
N GLY A 15 6.00 0.10 6.41
CA GLY A 15 5.47 0.90 7.52
C GLY A 15 4.30 1.79 7.10
N GLY A 16 3.37 1.24 6.32
CA GLY A 16 2.15 1.90 5.80
C GLY A 16 2.40 2.95 4.72
N ARG A 17 3.61 2.99 4.17
CA ARG A 17 3.95 3.92 3.10
C ARG A 17 3.46 3.38 1.76
N VAL A 18 2.51 4.07 1.14
CA VAL A 18 1.93 3.70 -0.18
C VAL A 18 2.79 4.24 -1.33
N SER A 19 3.22 5.48 -1.20
CA SER A 19 3.88 6.27 -2.25
C SER A 19 5.34 6.58 -1.90
N GLY A 20 6.17 6.80 -2.92
CA GLY A 20 7.61 7.06 -2.79
C GLY A 20 8.48 5.85 -3.13
N THR A 21 9.79 6.07 -3.23
CA THR A 21 10.78 5.06 -3.69
C THR A 21 10.82 3.80 -2.82
N GLN A 22 10.41 3.92 -1.56
CA GLN A 22 10.29 2.82 -0.59
C GLN A 22 8.82 2.55 -0.20
N GLY A 23 7.87 2.92 -1.06
CA GLY A 23 6.44 2.67 -0.84
C GLY A 23 6.02 1.25 -1.25
N ALA A 24 4.87 0.81 -0.75
CA ALA A 24 4.27 -0.48 -1.10
C ALA A 24 4.04 -0.59 -2.61
N ALA A 25 3.80 0.53 -3.29
CA ALA A 25 3.70 0.59 -4.75
C ALA A 25 5.01 0.20 -5.44
N ALA A 26 6.16 0.64 -4.89
CA ALA A 26 7.47 0.29 -5.40
C ALA A 26 7.82 -1.18 -5.13
N ILE A 27 7.43 -1.72 -3.96
CA ILE A 27 7.60 -3.16 -3.65
C ILE A 27 6.77 -4.03 -4.59
N LEU A 28 5.53 -3.60 -4.87
CA LEU A 28 4.61 -4.31 -5.74
C LEU A 28 4.87 -4.05 -7.23
N ASP A 29 5.89 -3.24 -7.56
CA ASP A 29 6.23 -2.79 -8.92
C ASP A 29 5.00 -2.28 -9.70
N ILE A 30 4.13 -1.54 -9.01
CA ILE A 30 2.95 -0.93 -9.62
C ILE A 30 2.93 0.56 -9.40
N ASN A 31 2.20 1.24 -10.29
CA ASN A 31 2.03 2.68 -10.19
C ASN A 31 1.38 3.05 -8.84
N PRO A 32 1.93 3.98 -8.06
CA PRO A 32 1.36 4.38 -6.77
C PRO A 32 -0.08 4.86 -6.88
N LYS A 33 -0.44 5.48 -8.02
CA LYS A 33 -1.82 5.90 -8.31
C LYS A 33 -2.78 4.72 -8.46
N THR A 34 -2.32 3.61 -9.03
CA THR A 34 -3.09 2.35 -9.15
C THR A 34 -3.25 1.69 -7.79
N LEU A 35 -2.17 1.63 -7.01
CA LEU A 35 -2.21 1.11 -5.65
C LEU A 35 -3.17 1.93 -4.78
N GLU A 36 -3.14 3.27 -4.86
CA GLU A 36 -4.07 4.16 -4.16
C GLU A 36 -5.52 3.89 -4.55
N ALA A 37 -5.82 3.71 -5.84
CA ALA A 37 -7.18 3.41 -6.29
C ALA A 37 -7.68 2.07 -5.73
N ARG A 38 -6.82 1.04 -5.71
CA ARG A 38 -7.12 -0.26 -5.10
C ARG A 38 -7.31 -0.12 -3.59
N MET A 39 -6.41 0.57 -2.90
CA MET A 39 -6.51 0.83 -1.47
C MET A 39 -7.80 1.57 -1.12
N LYS A 40 -8.17 2.61 -1.87
CA LYS A 40 -9.42 3.34 -1.69
C LYS A 40 -10.64 2.45 -1.93
N LYS A 41 -10.62 1.60 -2.96
CA LYS A 41 -11.67 0.61 -3.25
C LYS A 41 -11.79 -0.46 -2.14
N LEU A 42 -10.67 -0.78 -1.49
CA LEU A 42 -10.61 -1.78 -0.42
C LEU A 42 -10.77 -1.17 0.98
N GLY A 43 -10.83 0.16 1.09
CA GLY A 43 -10.94 0.88 2.36
C GLY A 43 -9.63 0.97 3.17
N ILE A 44 -8.49 0.67 2.55
CA ILE A 44 -7.17 0.69 3.21
C ILE A 44 -6.67 2.14 3.21
N ARG A 45 -6.38 2.69 4.39
CA ARG A 45 -5.89 4.08 4.54
C ARG A 45 -4.39 4.08 4.81
N ARG A 46 -3.68 5.06 4.24
CA ARG A 46 -2.24 5.33 4.42
C ARG A 46 -1.84 5.68 5.86
N THR A 47 -2.80 5.95 6.73
CA THR A 47 -2.57 6.12 8.16
C THR A 47 -2.35 4.75 8.78
N VAL A 48 -1.13 4.23 8.70
CA VAL A 48 -0.63 3.56 9.89
C VAL A 48 -0.20 4.68 10.83
N VAL A 49 -0.78 4.62 12.01
CA VAL A 49 -0.55 5.46 13.17
C VAL A 49 0.90 5.93 13.27
N ALA A 50 1.12 7.23 13.07
CA ALA A 50 2.15 7.91 13.84
C ALA A 50 1.62 7.95 15.28
N GLY A 51 2.12 7.04 16.10
CA GLY A 51 2.36 7.38 17.50
C GLY A 51 3.49 8.37 17.58
#